data_AF-A0A7W0ZIQ0-F1
#
_entry.id   AF-A0A7W0ZIQ0-F1
#
_cell.length_a   1.000
_cell.length_b   1.000
_cell.length_c   1.000
_cell.angle_alpha   90.00
_cell.angle_beta   90.00
_cell.angle_gamma   90.00
#
_symmetry.space_group_name_H-M   'P 1'
#
loop_
_entity.id
_entity.type
_entity.pdbx_description
1 polymer ?
#
loop_
_entity_poly.entity_id
_entity_poly.type
_entity_poly.pdbx_seq_one_letter_code
_entity_poly.pdbx_strand_id
1 'polypeptide(L)'
;MEDRLGRRGREGSGRDAGSSESISRGGFWGLLGVLLGLVAINLPELGSDPWPFRPGSVDPQGPLAPLVRAAGEEWDVGLARAICFLAGLAVALVGAVSFKRRDFPASSAVALALGVALALLLPSTLLQIGLRDATAPWFHTNDSVYQIEIAGDLVLDGENPYGHDYRESGMERFYTRDGTVSERVREREVSLEHYAYFPGTAITSSVWRLLPSPFDDYRLFVLALTLAGFAAAMVFRAPLGWRLALGAVVVANPIAVRSAWFGQNDAPSLTLMLLAFALVTRERYRWAAASLAAAVLLKQFAVVAIPFIALMMVSRGVARAELKRVAAVFAGVVAVGILPFLIADPVAFYEDTVKFGAGTYKIVGYGLSAMLLRAGILEDRDGSYPFALIAVLTWLPLTAWLLLAQHRLREGWVGPAGFAISMLMLLFIGRTFNNYYLVWPMTGAIAAALVWLAPGRQPGSGGAQPERHGEERTGGPQPRLR
;
A
#
# COMPACT_ATOMS: atom_id res chain seq x y z
N MET A 1 -47.57 -53.95 6.33
CA MET A 1 -48.32 -53.44 7.48
C MET A 1 -47.37 -53.50 8.66
N GLU A 2 -46.95 -52.33 9.15
CA GLU A 2 -46.52 -52.06 10.55
C GLU A 2 -45.37 -52.90 11.13
N ASP A 3 -44.35 -52.40 11.82
CA ASP A 3 -44.12 -51.13 12.51
C ASP A 3 -42.61 -51.13 12.88
N ARG A 4 -41.78 -50.23 12.34
CA ARG A 4 -41.23 -49.03 13.01
C ARG A 4 -41.07 -49.08 14.55
N LEU A 5 -39.97 -48.45 14.98
CA LEU A 5 -39.57 -48.03 16.35
C LEU A 5 -38.68 -49.03 17.11
N GLY A 6 -37.48 -48.70 17.58
CA GLY A 6 -36.75 -47.45 17.54
C GLY A 6 -35.30 -47.68 17.98
N ARG A 7 -34.34 -47.29 17.13
CA ARG A 7 -32.93 -47.11 17.49
C ARG A 7 -32.64 -45.64 17.25
N ARG A 8 -32.83 -44.82 18.29
CA ARG A 8 -32.39 -43.42 18.28
C ARG A 8 -30.87 -43.41 18.19
N GLY A 9 -30.37 -42.98 17.04
CA GLY A 9 -28.97 -42.70 16.81
C GLY A 9 -28.48 -41.62 17.76
N ARG A 10 -27.38 -41.92 18.45
CA ARG A 10 -26.47 -40.90 18.95
C ARG A 10 -25.86 -40.24 17.71
N GLU A 11 -26.40 -39.10 17.32
CA GLU A 11 -25.72 -38.17 16.44
C GLU A 11 -24.43 -37.74 17.13
N GLY A 12 -23.31 -38.30 16.66
CA GLY A 12 -22.00 -37.76 16.92
C GLY A 12 -21.96 -36.36 16.30
N SER A 13 -22.08 -35.34 17.13
CA SER A 13 -21.71 -33.98 16.79
C SER A 13 -20.20 -34.00 16.52
N GLY A 14 -19.84 -34.29 15.27
CA GLY A 14 -18.53 -34.03 14.71
C GLY A 14 -18.37 -32.52 14.63
N ARG A 15 -18.06 -31.89 15.77
CA ARG A 15 -17.31 -30.65 15.77
C ARG A 15 -15.95 -31.03 15.21
N ASP A 16 -15.77 -30.85 13.90
CA ASP A 16 -14.47 -30.55 13.31
C ASP A 16 -13.99 -29.25 13.96
N ALA A 17 -13.50 -29.38 15.20
CA ALA A 17 -12.82 -28.34 15.92
C ALA A 17 -11.59 -28.02 15.08
N GLY A 18 -11.59 -26.81 14.51
CA GLY A 18 -10.65 -26.36 13.49
C GLY A 18 -9.25 -26.85 13.80
N SER A 19 -8.69 -27.60 12.85
CA SER A 19 -7.25 -27.79 12.78
C SER A 19 -6.65 -26.39 12.71
N SER A 20 -6.21 -25.89 13.86
CA SER A 20 -5.59 -24.58 13.95
C SER A 20 -4.39 -24.62 13.02
N GLU A 21 -4.44 -23.84 11.93
CA GLU A 21 -3.29 -23.71 11.03
C GLU A 21 -2.07 -23.42 11.89
N SER A 22 -1.08 -24.31 11.87
CA SER A 22 0.17 -24.13 12.58
C SER A 22 1.20 -23.56 11.62
N ILE A 23 2.03 -22.64 12.12
CA ILE A 23 3.18 -22.16 11.38
C ILE A 23 4.37 -23.10 11.64
N SER A 24 5.10 -23.44 10.57
CA SER A 24 6.31 -24.24 10.71
C SER A 24 7.33 -23.51 11.57
N ARG A 25 8.15 -24.27 12.33
CA ARG A 25 9.21 -23.70 13.17
C ARG A 25 10.10 -22.72 12.39
N GLY A 26 10.55 -23.08 11.20
CA GLY A 26 11.36 -22.20 10.35
C GLY A 26 10.65 -20.91 9.96
N GLY A 27 9.36 -20.99 9.58
CA GLY A 27 8.56 -19.81 9.24
C GLY A 27 8.35 -18.88 10.45
N PHE A 28 8.18 -19.45 11.64
CA PHE A 28 8.03 -18.68 12.87
C PHE A 28 9.31 -17.94 13.27
N TRP A 29 10.46 -18.62 13.24
CA TRP A 29 11.75 -17.97 13.51
C TRP A 29 12.10 -16.91 12.47
N GLY A 30 11.74 -17.14 11.20
CA GLY A 30 11.84 -16.12 10.15
C GLY A 30 11.00 -14.88 10.46
N LEU A 31 9.75 -15.07 10.90
CA LEU A 31 8.89 -13.97 11.34
C LEU A 31 9.51 -13.21 12.53
N LEU A 32 9.97 -13.90 13.58
CA LEU A 32 10.62 -13.25 14.73
C LEU A 32 11.84 -12.43 14.31
N GLY A 33 12.69 -12.98 13.44
CA GLY A 33 13.85 -12.26 12.91
C GLY A 33 13.46 -11.00 12.15
N VAL A 34 12.41 -11.06 11.32
CA VAL A 34 11.89 -9.90 10.61
C VAL A 34 11.31 -8.85 11.57
N LEU A 35 10.48 -9.25 12.53
CA LEU A 35 9.90 -8.31 13.50
C LEU A 35 10.98 -7.63 14.34
N LEU A 36 11.98 -8.37 14.81
CA LEU A 36 13.11 -7.80 15.55
C LEU A 36 13.94 -6.85 14.67
N GLY A 37 14.18 -7.21 13.40
CA GLY A 37 14.84 -6.34 12.44
C GLY A 37 14.07 -5.05 12.18
N LEU A 38 12.75 -5.12 12.02
CA LEU A 38 11.90 -3.94 11.87
C LEU A 38 11.98 -3.03 13.10
N VAL A 39 11.91 -3.58 14.31
CA VAL A 39 12.10 -2.80 15.55
C VAL A 39 13.49 -2.16 15.57
N ALA A 40 14.55 -2.92 15.30
CA ALA A 40 15.93 -2.43 15.36
C ALA A 40 16.20 -1.28 14.38
N ILE A 41 15.61 -1.33 13.18
CA ILE A 41 15.79 -0.28 12.16
C ILE A 41 14.89 0.94 12.46
N ASN A 42 13.67 0.74 12.96
CA ASN A 42 12.77 1.85 13.26
C ASN A 42 13.18 2.62 14.52
N LEU A 43 13.74 1.96 15.53
CA LEU A 43 14.07 2.58 16.82
C LEU A 43 14.92 3.88 16.70
N PRO A 44 16.03 3.93 15.93
CA PRO A 44 16.80 5.16 15.76
C PRO A 44 16.07 6.22 14.92
N GLU A 45 15.28 5.80 13.92
CA GLU A 45 14.61 6.68 12.96
C GLU A 45 13.29 7.26 13.47
N LEU A 46 12.65 6.62 14.46
CA LEU A 46 11.42 7.12 15.05
C LEU A 46 11.68 8.50 15.67
N GLY A 47 11.04 9.52 15.09
CA GLY A 47 11.13 10.90 15.51
C GLY A 47 12.47 11.59 15.24
N SER A 48 13.35 11.02 14.40
CA SER A 48 14.67 11.61 14.08
C SER A 48 14.59 12.89 13.24
N ASP A 49 13.45 13.15 12.58
CA ASP A 49 13.20 14.38 11.83
C ASP A 49 12.32 15.33 12.64
N PRO A 50 12.90 16.33 13.33
CA PRO A 50 12.10 17.30 14.06
C PRO A 50 11.24 18.11 13.09
N TRP A 51 9.96 18.27 13.42
CA TRP A 51 9.12 19.25 12.75
C TRP A 51 9.65 20.64 13.11
N PRO A 52 9.95 21.50 12.13
CA PRO A 52 10.41 22.87 12.40
C PRO A 52 9.27 23.79 12.83
N PHE A 53 8.14 23.25 13.28
CA PHE A 53 6.99 24.01 13.71
C PHE A 53 7.29 24.75 15.01
N ARG A 54 6.75 25.97 15.10
CA ARG A 54 6.78 26.80 16.30
C ARG A 54 5.34 27.09 16.70
N PRO A 55 4.60 26.08 17.18
CA PRO A 55 3.26 26.32 17.68
C PRO A 55 3.34 27.30 18.86
N GLY A 56 2.27 28.07 19.04
CA GLY A 56 2.11 28.92 20.22
C GLY A 56 1.80 28.08 21.47
N SER A 57 0.71 28.42 22.18
CA SER A 57 0.22 27.58 23.27
C SER A 57 -0.36 26.26 22.75
N VAL A 58 -0.08 25.17 23.45
CA VAL A 58 -0.72 23.86 23.27
C VAL A 58 -1.78 23.74 24.36
N ASP A 59 -3.04 23.52 24.00
CA ASP A 59 -4.16 23.35 24.95
C ASP A 59 -4.83 21.98 24.74
N PRO A 60 -4.35 20.91 25.42
CA PRO A 60 -4.85 19.57 25.19
C PRO A 60 -6.26 19.37 25.74
N GLN A 61 -7.21 19.22 24.81
CA GLN A 61 -8.62 18.90 25.06
C GLN A 61 -9.04 17.58 24.37
N GLY A 62 -10.20 17.04 24.74
CA GLY A 62 -10.77 15.88 24.06
C GLY A 62 -10.08 14.53 24.34
N PRO A 63 -10.32 13.52 23.49
CA PRO A 63 -9.94 12.13 23.77
C PRO A 63 -8.43 11.85 23.71
N LEU A 64 -7.65 12.68 23.01
CA LEU A 64 -6.20 12.53 22.90
C LEU A 64 -5.42 13.39 23.90
N ALA A 65 -6.08 14.26 24.67
CA ALA A 65 -5.44 15.10 25.68
C ALA A 65 -4.55 14.33 26.69
N PRO A 66 -4.94 13.15 27.22
CA PRO A 66 -4.07 12.41 28.14
C PRO A 66 -2.73 12.01 27.51
N LEU A 67 -2.74 11.66 26.21
CA LEU A 67 -1.52 11.30 25.48
C LEU A 67 -0.62 12.52 25.28
N VAL A 68 -1.20 13.65 24.88
CA VAL A 68 -0.47 14.91 24.68
C VAL A 68 0.15 15.41 25.99
N ARG A 69 -0.60 15.37 27.10
CA ARG A 69 -0.08 15.74 28.42
C ARG A 69 1.02 14.80 28.91
N ALA A 70 0.88 13.49 28.64
CA ALA A 70 1.92 12.51 28.98
C ALA A 70 3.21 12.74 28.18
N ALA A 71 3.11 13.30 26.97
CA ALA A 71 4.23 13.70 26.12
C ALA A 71 4.78 15.12 26.44
N GLY A 72 4.34 15.75 27.53
CA GLY A 72 4.80 17.09 27.91
C GLY A 72 4.35 18.19 26.96
N GLU A 73 3.22 18.00 26.26
CA GLU A 73 2.67 18.97 25.31
C GLU A 73 3.58 19.26 24.10
N GLU A 74 4.53 18.36 23.83
CA GLU A 74 5.46 18.46 22.71
C GLU A 74 5.57 17.13 21.96
N TRP A 75 6.31 17.15 20.86
CA TRP A 75 6.66 15.94 20.12
C TRP A 75 7.70 15.11 20.90
N ASP A 76 7.22 14.27 21.83
CA ASP A 76 8.07 13.38 22.62
C ASP A 76 8.50 12.13 21.85
N VAL A 77 9.71 12.18 21.31
CA VAL A 77 10.37 11.07 20.63
C VAL A 77 10.67 9.90 21.59
N GLY A 78 10.89 10.19 22.88
CA GLY A 78 11.14 9.21 23.93
C GLY A 78 9.97 8.26 24.11
N LEU A 79 8.74 8.79 24.14
CA LEU A 79 7.52 7.99 24.24
C LEU A 79 7.39 6.98 23.08
N ALA A 80 7.57 7.44 21.84
CA ALA A 80 7.50 6.58 20.65
C ALA A 80 8.59 5.50 20.67
N ARG A 81 9.82 5.86 21.04
CA ARG A 81 10.95 4.93 21.13
C ARG A 81 10.78 3.92 22.27
N ALA A 82 10.23 4.33 23.41
CA ALA A 82 9.95 3.42 24.52
C ALA A 82 8.96 2.32 24.12
N ILE A 83 7.88 2.67 23.41
CA ILE A 83 6.89 1.69 22.92
C ILE A 83 7.50 0.77 21.86
N CYS A 84 8.33 1.30 20.96
CA CYS A 84 9.12 0.50 20.01
C CYS A 84 10.03 -0.51 20.74
N PHE A 85 10.72 -0.08 21.81
CA PHE A 85 11.57 -0.94 22.61
C PHE A 85 10.77 -2.05 23.32
N LEU A 86 9.60 -1.73 23.88
CA LEU A 86 8.69 -2.71 24.48
C LEU A 86 8.22 -3.75 23.45
N ALA A 87 7.96 -3.35 22.21
CA ALA A 87 7.64 -4.29 21.13
C ALA A 87 8.81 -5.25 20.84
N GLY A 88 10.05 -4.73 20.80
CA GLY A 88 11.26 -5.55 20.69
C GLY A 88 11.42 -6.55 21.83
N LEU A 89 11.19 -6.11 23.07
CA LEU A 89 11.22 -6.97 24.25
C LEU A 89 10.14 -8.06 24.18
N ALA A 90 8.92 -7.73 23.73
CA ALA A 90 7.86 -8.70 23.54
C ALA A 90 8.23 -9.77 22.51
N VAL A 91 8.82 -9.38 21.37
CA VAL A 91 9.33 -10.32 20.36
C VAL A 91 10.41 -11.23 20.94
N ALA A 92 11.36 -10.67 21.69
CA ALA A 92 12.44 -11.44 22.34
C ALA A 92 11.90 -12.43 23.38
N LEU A 93 10.95 -12.01 24.22
CA LEU A 93 10.30 -12.87 25.22
C LEU A 93 9.52 -14.01 24.57
N VAL A 94 8.75 -13.70 23.51
CA VAL A 94 8.06 -14.73 22.73
C VAL A 94 9.08 -15.70 22.13
N GLY A 95 10.19 -15.21 21.55
CA GLY A 95 11.28 -16.06 21.06
C GLY A 95 11.87 -16.97 22.15
N ALA A 96 12.14 -16.42 23.35
CA ALA A 96 12.68 -17.18 24.48
C ALA A 96 11.75 -18.33 24.92
N VAL A 97 10.47 -18.05 25.07
CA VAL A 97 9.44 -19.07 25.43
C VAL A 97 9.28 -20.10 24.31
N SER A 98 9.54 -19.69 23.07
CA SER A 98 9.35 -20.49 21.86
C SER A 98 10.46 -21.52 21.60
N PHE A 99 11.64 -21.41 22.23
CA PHE A 99 12.75 -22.35 22.00
C PHE A 99 12.39 -23.82 22.22
N LYS A 100 11.48 -24.09 23.16
CA LYS A 100 11.05 -25.46 23.54
C LYS A 100 9.84 -25.96 22.76
N ARG A 101 9.20 -25.13 21.94
CA ARG A 101 7.98 -25.49 21.20
C ARG A 101 8.32 -25.90 19.76
N ARG A 102 7.65 -26.95 19.26
CA ARG A 102 7.79 -27.43 17.88
C ARG A 102 6.84 -26.72 16.93
N ASP A 103 5.62 -26.46 17.38
CA ASP A 103 4.55 -25.82 16.59
C ASP A 103 4.06 -24.54 17.26
N PHE A 104 3.69 -23.56 16.43
CA PHE A 104 3.11 -22.30 16.88
C PHE A 104 1.72 -22.09 16.27
N PRO A 105 0.74 -21.66 17.07
CA PRO A 105 -0.56 -21.27 16.55
C PRO A 105 -0.42 -20.08 15.59
N ALA A 106 -1.04 -20.16 14.41
CA ALA A 106 -1.13 -19.04 13.47
C ALA A 106 -1.66 -17.76 14.13
N SER A 107 -2.66 -17.88 14.99
CA SER A 107 -3.27 -16.75 15.71
C SER A 107 -2.27 -15.98 16.57
N SER A 108 -1.38 -16.68 17.27
CA SER A 108 -0.33 -16.04 18.08
C SER A 108 0.70 -15.33 17.20
N ALA A 109 1.06 -15.91 16.06
CA ALA A 109 1.98 -15.28 15.11
C ALA A 109 1.37 -14.03 14.46
N VAL A 110 0.09 -14.08 14.09
CA VAL A 110 -0.68 -12.92 13.60
C VAL A 110 -0.76 -11.84 14.67
N ALA A 111 -1.14 -12.19 15.91
CA ALA A 111 -1.26 -11.25 17.01
C ALA A 111 0.07 -10.57 17.33
N LEU A 112 1.18 -11.31 17.29
CA LEU A 112 2.51 -10.74 17.48
C LEU A 112 2.88 -9.77 16.36
N ALA A 113 2.68 -10.16 15.10
CA ALA A 113 3.02 -9.31 13.95
C ALA A 113 2.20 -8.01 13.94
N LEU A 114 0.89 -8.10 14.19
CA LEU A 114 0.01 -6.94 14.30
C LEU A 114 0.34 -6.09 15.54
N GLY A 115 0.64 -6.72 16.67
CA GLY A 115 1.02 -6.02 17.89
C GLY A 115 2.28 -5.19 17.70
N VAL A 116 3.31 -5.73 17.04
CA VAL A 116 4.52 -4.99 16.69
C VAL A 116 4.21 -3.86 15.70
N ALA A 117 3.45 -4.11 14.64
CA ALA A 117 3.07 -3.08 13.68
C ALA A 117 2.31 -1.92 14.35
N LEU A 118 1.34 -2.23 15.22
CA LEU A 118 0.59 -1.24 15.98
C LEU A 118 1.49 -0.45 16.94
N ALA A 119 2.41 -1.11 17.63
CA ALA A 119 3.36 -0.44 18.53
C ALA A 119 4.29 0.54 17.78
N LEU A 120 4.63 0.25 16.52
CA LEU A 120 5.48 1.11 15.70
C LEU A 120 4.70 2.28 15.06
N LEU A 121 3.43 2.05 14.66
CA LEU A 121 2.63 3.03 13.93
C LEU A 121 1.81 3.95 14.85
N LEU A 122 1.09 3.36 15.79
CA LEU A 122 -0.02 4.03 16.48
C LEU A 122 0.42 5.17 17.40
N PRO A 123 1.46 5.02 18.27
CA PRO A 123 1.80 6.06 19.23
C PRO A 123 2.18 7.38 18.57
N SER A 124 3.05 7.31 17.55
CA SER A 124 3.52 8.47 16.80
C SER A 124 2.39 9.15 16.02
N THR A 125 1.53 8.38 15.35
CA THR A 125 0.38 8.93 14.62
C THR A 125 -0.62 9.59 15.57
N LEU A 126 -1.00 8.94 16.67
CA LEU A 126 -1.95 9.50 17.63
C LEU A 126 -1.40 10.74 18.35
N LEU A 127 -0.11 10.75 18.68
CA LEU A 127 0.52 11.92 19.30
C LEU A 127 0.51 13.12 18.34
N GLN A 128 0.81 12.92 17.05
CA GLN A 128 0.74 13.98 16.05
C GLN A 128 -0.68 14.53 15.87
N ILE A 129 -1.68 13.65 15.83
CA ILE A 129 -3.10 14.07 15.73
C ILE A 129 -3.50 14.84 16.98
N GLY A 130 -3.15 14.35 18.17
CA GLY A 130 -3.44 15.03 19.43
C GLY A 130 -2.76 16.41 19.54
N LEU A 131 -1.50 16.53 19.12
CA LEU A 131 -0.79 17.81 19.10
C LEU A 131 -1.41 18.80 18.10
N ARG A 132 -1.86 18.32 16.94
CA ARG A 132 -2.60 19.13 15.96
C ARG A 132 -3.93 19.65 16.53
N ASP A 133 -4.70 18.76 17.14
CA ASP A 133 -5.98 19.09 17.78
C ASP A 133 -5.80 20.10 18.94
N ALA A 134 -4.72 19.97 19.70
CA ALA A 134 -4.36 20.88 20.79
C ALA A 134 -3.72 22.21 20.34
N THR A 135 -3.52 22.42 19.04
CA THR A 135 -2.88 23.65 18.50
C THR A 135 -3.70 24.28 17.38
N ALA A 136 -3.45 23.90 16.13
CA ALA A 136 -4.15 24.40 14.95
C ALA A 136 -4.06 23.42 13.77
N PRO A 137 -4.98 23.48 12.79
CA PRO A 137 -5.05 22.53 11.68
C PRO A 137 -3.78 22.45 10.81
N TRP A 138 -2.96 23.51 10.73
CA TRP A 138 -1.74 23.53 9.91
C TRP A 138 -0.48 23.05 10.65
N PHE A 139 -0.55 22.78 11.97
CA PHE A 139 0.57 22.24 12.74
C PHE A 139 0.51 20.72 12.85
N HIS A 140 1.68 20.11 13.10
CA HIS A 140 1.84 18.67 13.33
C HIS A 140 1.09 17.81 12.29
N THR A 141 1.16 18.19 11.02
CA THR A 141 0.60 17.47 9.87
C THR A 141 1.49 17.73 8.66
N ASN A 142 1.31 17.00 7.57
CA ASN A 142 1.98 17.27 6.29
C ASN A 142 1.07 18.03 5.33
N ASP A 143 1.67 18.84 4.45
CA ASP A 143 0.96 19.59 3.42
C ASP A 143 0.04 18.70 2.59
N SER A 144 0.48 17.50 2.22
CA SER A 144 -0.34 16.61 1.41
C SER A 144 -1.65 16.22 2.09
N VAL A 145 -1.61 15.80 3.36
CA VAL A 145 -2.82 15.41 4.07
C VAL A 145 -3.68 16.63 4.38
N TYR A 146 -3.10 17.74 4.81
CA TYR A 146 -3.88 18.93 5.11
C TYR A 146 -4.63 19.45 3.88
N GLN A 147 -3.98 19.48 2.70
CA GLN A 147 -4.62 19.88 1.46
C GLN A 147 -5.70 18.87 1.01
N ILE A 148 -5.52 17.57 1.25
CA ILE A 148 -6.54 16.55 0.98
C ILE A 148 -7.78 16.73 1.87
N GLU A 149 -7.61 17.15 3.11
CA GLU A 149 -8.73 17.45 4.02
C GLU A 149 -9.51 18.67 3.52
N ILE A 150 -8.82 19.76 3.14
CA ILE A 150 -9.47 20.94 2.54
C ILE A 150 -10.21 20.55 1.24
N ALA A 151 -9.57 19.76 0.36
CA ALA A 151 -10.23 19.28 -0.85
C ALA A 151 -11.43 18.35 -0.56
N GLY A 152 -11.41 17.63 0.55
CA GLY A 152 -12.54 16.84 1.03
C GLY A 152 -13.73 17.72 1.42
N ASP A 153 -13.47 18.85 2.10
CA ASP A 153 -14.49 19.85 2.43
C ASP A 153 -15.09 20.48 1.18
N LEU A 154 -14.25 20.88 0.22
CA LEU A 154 -14.71 21.41 -1.07
C LEU A 154 -15.68 20.43 -1.76
N VAL A 155 -15.35 19.14 -1.78
CA VAL A 155 -16.25 18.11 -2.35
C VAL A 155 -17.56 17.98 -1.58
N LEU A 156 -17.55 18.12 -0.25
CA LEU A 156 -18.78 18.10 0.57
C LEU A 156 -19.67 19.32 0.28
N ASP A 157 -19.04 20.48 0.03
CA ASP A 157 -19.72 21.73 -0.30
C ASP A 157 -20.14 21.83 -1.78
N GLY A 158 -19.84 20.80 -2.58
CA GLY A 158 -20.16 20.74 -4.00
C GLY A 158 -19.22 21.56 -4.89
N GLU A 159 -18.08 21.97 -4.36
CA GLU A 159 -17.03 22.70 -5.05
C GLU A 159 -15.99 21.76 -5.68
N ASN A 160 -15.30 22.25 -6.71
CA ASN A 160 -14.24 21.51 -7.39
C ASN A 160 -12.88 21.84 -6.74
N PRO A 161 -12.13 20.85 -6.21
CA PRO A 161 -10.82 21.09 -5.61
C PRO A 161 -9.74 21.46 -6.64
N TYR A 162 -9.96 21.15 -7.93
CA TYR A 162 -9.04 21.47 -9.01
C TYR A 162 -9.23 22.91 -9.48
N GLY A 163 -8.14 23.67 -9.58
CA GLY A 163 -8.17 25.11 -9.91
C GLY A 163 -8.64 26.00 -8.76
N HIS A 164 -8.85 25.44 -7.57
CA HIS A 164 -9.16 26.18 -6.36
C HIS A 164 -7.92 26.93 -5.84
N ASP A 165 -8.08 28.18 -5.39
CA ASP A 165 -6.99 28.96 -4.79
C ASP A 165 -6.86 28.66 -3.29
N TYR A 166 -5.77 28.00 -2.89
CA TYR A 166 -5.51 27.63 -1.50
C TYR A 166 -4.79 28.73 -0.69
N ARG A 167 -4.46 29.90 -1.27
CA ARG A 167 -3.67 30.96 -0.60
C ARG A 167 -4.34 31.60 0.62
N GLU A 168 -5.65 31.43 0.77
CA GLU A 168 -6.44 31.94 1.90
C GLU A 168 -7.20 30.82 2.64
N SER A 169 -6.86 29.57 2.38
CA SER A 169 -7.52 28.39 2.97
C SER A 169 -6.98 28.01 4.37
N GLY A 170 -5.93 28.69 4.84
CA GLY A 170 -5.13 28.27 6.00
C GLY A 170 -3.92 27.42 5.61
N MET A 171 -3.90 26.87 4.41
CA MET A 171 -2.77 26.12 3.85
C MET A 171 -1.49 26.98 3.76
N GLU A 172 -1.60 28.29 3.54
CA GLU A 172 -0.47 29.21 3.52
C GLU A 172 0.27 29.28 4.86
N ARG A 173 -0.43 29.03 5.97
CA ARG A 173 0.12 29.03 7.34
C ARG A 173 0.98 27.82 7.63
N PHE A 174 0.75 26.70 6.93
CA PHE A 174 1.61 25.52 7.01
C PHE A 174 3.04 25.88 6.56
N TYR A 175 3.17 26.68 5.50
CA TYR A 175 4.47 27.00 4.90
C TYR A 175 5.29 28.03 5.68
N THR A 176 4.68 28.84 6.56
CA THR A 176 5.39 29.74 7.48
C THR A 176 5.98 29.01 8.68
N ARG A 177 5.44 27.84 9.03
CA ARG A 177 5.85 26.96 10.15
C ARG A 177 5.63 27.54 11.55
N ASP A 178 5.30 28.82 11.67
CA ASP A 178 4.88 29.48 12.91
C ASP A 178 3.39 29.85 12.89
N GLY A 179 2.68 29.49 11.83
CA GLY A 179 1.24 29.71 11.67
C GLY A 179 0.87 31.15 11.27
N THR A 180 1.86 32.03 11.05
CA THR A 180 1.62 33.39 10.54
C THR A 180 1.22 33.38 9.06
N VAL A 181 0.59 34.46 8.62
CA VAL A 181 0.29 34.69 7.19
C VAL A 181 1.42 35.52 6.58
N SER A 182 1.86 35.14 5.38
CA SER A 182 2.95 35.81 4.67
C SER A 182 2.61 35.96 3.19
N GLU A 183 2.56 37.21 2.71
CA GLU A 183 2.36 37.49 1.27
C GLU A 183 3.45 36.85 0.41
N ARG A 184 4.69 36.82 0.91
CA ARG A 184 5.79 36.13 0.23
C ARG A 184 5.50 34.64 0.03
N VAL A 185 4.83 33.98 0.97
CA VAL A 185 4.45 32.56 0.84
C VAL A 185 3.34 32.42 -0.19
N ARG A 186 2.30 33.26 -0.11
CA ARG A 186 1.18 33.27 -1.07
C ARG A 186 1.63 33.48 -2.52
N GLU A 187 2.62 34.34 -2.73
CA GLU A 187 3.18 34.65 -4.06
C GLU A 187 4.15 33.60 -4.59
N ARG A 188 4.84 32.84 -3.73
CA ARG A 188 5.95 31.95 -4.14
C ARG A 188 5.65 30.46 -4.05
N GLU A 189 4.77 30.04 -3.15
CA GLU A 189 4.49 28.61 -2.98
C GLU A 189 3.43 28.15 -3.96
N VAL A 190 3.91 27.64 -5.11
CA VAL A 190 3.09 27.13 -6.22
C VAL A 190 2.14 25.99 -5.80
N SER A 191 2.41 25.29 -4.69
CA SER A 191 1.49 24.27 -4.16
C SER A 191 0.17 24.85 -3.64
N LEU A 192 0.10 26.16 -3.38
CA LEU A 192 -1.14 26.84 -3.01
C LEU A 192 -2.06 27.08 -4.21
N GLU A 193 -1.57 26.89 -5.44
CA GLU A 193 -2.33 27.14 -6.67
C GLU A 193 -2.90 25.87 -7.29
N HIS A 194 -2.53 24.70 -6.77
CA HIS A 194 -2.79 23.42 -7.42
C HIS A 194 -3.14 22.32 -6.43
N TYR A 195 -4.17 21.53 -6.79
CA TYR A 195 -4.48 20.27 -6.10
C TYR A 195 -3.87 19.06 -6.84
N ALA A 196 -2.66 18.69 -6.46
CA ALA A 196 -1.84 17.72 -7.20
C ALA A 196 -2.26 16.24 -7.12
N TYR A 197 -3.37 15.93 -6.45
CA TYR A 197 -3.77 14.56 -6.16
C TYR A 197 -4.92 14.11 -7.07
N PHE A 198 -4.97 12.81 -7.36
CA PHE A 198 -6.09 12.26 -8.14
C PHE A 198 -7.38 12.25 -7.31
N PRO A 199 -8.56 12.27 -7.98
CA PRO A 199 -9.83 12.57 -7.32
C PRO A 199 -10.22 11.62 -6.19
N GLY A 200 -9.71 10.38 -6.23
CA GLY A 200 -9.97 9.40 -5.19
C GLY A 200 -9.59 9.90 -3.81
N THR A 201 -8.54 10.72 -3.69
CA THR A 201 -8.13 11.28 -2.39
C THR A 201 -9.12 12.31 -1.84
N ALA A 202 -9.61 13.23 -2.68
CA ALA A 202 -10.66 14.18 -2.29
C ALA A 202 -11.97 13.45 -1.95
N ILE A 203 -12.36 12.44 -2.73
CA ILE A 203 -13.57 11.62 -2.48
C ILE A 203 -13.45 10.83 -1.17
N THR A 204 -12.32 10.17 -0.91
CA THR A 204 -12.18 9.42 0.35
C THR A 204 -12.05 10.35 1.55
N SER A 205 -11.45 11.53 1.36
CA SER A 205 -11.38 12.58 2.37
C SER A 205 -12.77 13.11 2.72
N SER A 206 -13.60 13.46 1.73
CA SER A 206 -14.97 13.95 1.97
C SER A 206 -15.81 12.95 2.76
N VAL A 207 -15.68 11.66 2.48
CA VAL A 207 -16.34 10.60 3.27
C VAL A 207 -15.75 10.47 4.67
N TRP A 208 -14.42 10.56 4.82
CA TRP A 208 -13.75 10.42 6.12
C TRP A 208 -14.03 11.60 7.05
N ARG A 209 -14.18 12.81 6.49
CA ARG A 209 -14.53 14.06 7.18
C ARG A 209 -15.90 14.05 7.86
N LEU A 210 -16.72 13.02 7.61
CA LEU A 210 -17.99 12.81 8.32
C LEU A 210 -17.81 12.26 9.76
N LEU A 211 -16.60 11.85 10.14
CA LEU A 211 -16.28 11.44 11.51
C LEU A 211 -16.18 12.66 12.44
N PRO A 212 -16.35 12.48 13.77
CA PRO A 212 -16.14 13.58 14.71
C PRO A 212 -14.64 13.85 14.93
N SER A 213 -14.27 15.12 15.09
CA SER A 213 -12.92 15.50 15.51
C SER A 213 -12.55 14.89 16.88
N PRO A 214 -11.28 14.47 17.07
CA PRO A 214 -10.15 14.53 16.12
C PRO A 214 -10.02 13.29 15.21
N PHE A 215 -11.05 12.44 15.13
CA PHE A 215 -11.02 11.20 14.37
C PHE A 215 -11.27 11.39 12.86
N ASP A 216 -11.63 12.59 12.45
CA ASP A 216 -11.73 13.03 11.06
C ASP A 216 -10.38 13.38 10.41
N ASP A 217 -9.28 13.38 11.18
CA ASP A 217 -7.92 13.53 10.62
C ASP A 217 -7.63 12.39 9.64
N TYR A 218 -7.29 12.77 8.40
CA TYR A 218 -7.17 11.83 7.29
C TYR A 218 -5.97 10.89 7.45
N ARG A 219 -5.03 11.16 8.38
CA ARG A 219 -3.96 10.21 8.72
C ARG A 219 -4.48 8.95 9.36
N LEU A 220 -5.65 8.97 10.00
CA LEU A 220 -6.27 7.74 10.50
C LEU A 220 -6.76 6.84 9.36
N PHE A 221 -7.24 7.43 8.25
CA PHE A 221 -7.51 6.67 7.03
C PHE A 221 -6.22 6.08 6.46
N VAL A 222 -5.15 6.89 6.34
CA VAL A 222 -3.83 6.42 5.90
C VAL A 222 -3.30 5.29 6.78
N LEU A 223 -3.43 5.41 8.10
CA LEU A 223 -3.02 4.39 9.09
C LEU A 223 -3.84 3.10 8.92
N ALA A 224 -5.16 3.22 8.81
CA ALA A 224 -6.04 2.08 8.59
C ALA A 224 -5.69 1.35 7.29
N LEU A 225 -5.43 2.09 6.20
CA LEU A 225 -5.02 1.51 4.92
C LEU A 225 -3.61 0.94 4.95
N THR A 226 -2.70 1.53 5.74
CA THR A 226 -1.37 0.96 6.01
C THR A 226 -1.54 -0.41 6.66
N LEU A 227 -2.29 -0.51 7.76
CA LEU A 227 -2.57 -1.78 8.44
C LEU A 227 -3.29 -2.78 7.53
N ALA A 228 -4.23 -2.32 6.69
CA ALA A 228 -4.90 -3.17 5.70
C ALA A 228 -3.93 -3.75 4.66
N GLY A 229 -2.76 -3.13 4.44
CA GLY A 229 -1.67 -3.70 3.65
C GLY A 229 -1.20 -5.07 4.17
N PHE A 230 -1.23 -5.29 5.49
CA PHE A 230 -0.97 -6.59 6.09
C PHE A 230 -2.03 -7.61 5.66
N ALA A 231 -3.30 -7.24 5.70
CA ALA A 231 -4.39 -8.09 5.22
C ALA A 231 -4.29 -8.37 3.71
N ALA A 232 -3.87 -7.39 2.91
CA ALA A 232 -3.61 -7.59 1.48
C ALA A 232 -2.48 -8.61 1.23
N ALA A 233 -1.39 -8.57 2.01
CA ALA A 233 -0.35 -9.60 1.98
C ALA A 233 -0.90 -11.00 2.34
N MET A 234 -1.89 -11.05 3.24
CA MET A 234 -2.60 -12.28 3.56
C MET A 234 -3.48 -12.80 2.41
N VAL A 235 -3.77 -12.04 1.36
CA VAL A 235 -4.50 -12.55 0.19
C VAL A 235 -3.58 -13.32 -0.77
N PHE A 236 -2.25 -13.30 -0.61
CA PHE A 236 -1.35 -14.11 -1.45
C PHE A 236 -1.39 -15.60 -1.11
N ARG A 237 -0.93 -16.45 -2.04
CA ARG A 237 -0.89 -17.92 -1.87
C ARG A 237 0.41 -18.44 -1.25
N ALA A 238 1.32 -17.57 -0.83
CA ALA A 238 2.56 -17.96 -0.17
C ALA A 238 2.33 -18.70 1.17
N PRO A 239 3.32 -19.44 1.69
CA PRO A 239 3.26 -20.02 3.03
C PRO A 239 2.98 -18.96 4.09
N LEU A 240 2.21 -19.32 5.11
CA LEU A 240 1.72 -18.38 6.13
C LEU A 240 2.87 -17.58 6.78
N GLY A 241 3.97 -18.22 7.18
CA GLY A 241 5.10 -17.52 7.80
C GLY A 241 5.68 -16.39 6.95
N TRP A 242 5.77 -16.62 5.63
CA TRP A 242 6.23 -15.59 4.69
C TRP A 242 5.19 -14.50 4.46
N ARG A 243 3.90 -14.83 4.43
CA ARG A 243 2.82 -13.82 4.36
C ARG A 243 2.83 -12.90 5.58
N LEU A 244 3.02 -13.45 6.77
CA LEU A 244 3.12 -12.67 8.01
C LEU A 244 4.38 -11.80 8.02
N ALA A 245 5.54 -12.39 7.68
CA ALA A 245 6.81 -11.67 7.68
C ALA A 245 6.82 -10.53 6.66
N LEU A 246 6.47 -10.82 5.40
CA LEU A 246 6.44 -9.81 4.34
C LEU A 246 5.29 -8.83 4.52
N GLY A 247 4.14 -9.25 5.05
CA GLY A 247 3.06 -8.35 5.45
C GLY A 247 3.50 -7.37 6.54
N ALA A 248 4.27 -7.83 7.54
CA ALA A 248 4.85 -6.95 8.56
C ALA A 248 5.83 -5.94 7.92
N VAL A 249 6.66 -6.37 6.96
CA VAL A 249 7.55 -5.44 6.23
C VAL A 249 6.76 -4.39 5.45
N VAL A 250 5.65 -4.75 4.79
CA VAL A 250 4.80 -3.78 4.06
C VAL A 250 4.34 -2.66 4.98
N VAL A 251 3.87 -2.99 6.19
CA VAL A 251 3.19 -2.03 7.06
C VAL A 251 4.12 -1.35 8.08
N ALA A 252 5.24 -1.97 8.43
CA ALA A 252 6.11 -1.53 9.53
C ALA A 252 7.57 -1.29 9.13
N ASN A 253 7.88 -1.25 7.82
CA ASN A 253 9.19 -0.73 7.39
C ASN A 253 9.32 0.77 7.76
N PRO A 254 10.55 1.29 7.92
CA PRO A 254 10.76 2.68 8.36
C PRO A 254 10.10 3.74 7.50
N ILE A 255 9.96 3.49 6.20
CA ILE A 255 9.27 4.40 5.30
C ILE A 255 7.79 4.42 5.63
N ALA A 256 7.13 3.26 5.69
CA ALA A 256 5.70 3.17 6.02
C ALA A 256 5.38 3.74 7.41
N VAL A 257 6.24 3.48 8.41
CA VAL A 257 6.08 4.02 9.77
C VAL A 257 6.17 5.54 9.74
N ARG A 258 7.19 6.10 9.09
CA ARG A 258 7.33 7.55 8.91
C ARG A 258 6.14 8.13 8.14
N SER A 259 5.73 7.53 7.04
CA SER A 259 4.60 7.95 6.21
C SER A 259 3.31 8.07 7.03
N ALA A 260 3.05 7.12 7.95
CA ALA A 260 1.81 7.08 8.72
C ALA A 260 1.69 8.25 9.72
N TRP A 261 2.74 8.57 10.49
CA TRP A 261 2.66 9.67 11.45
C TRP A 261 2.93 11.03 10.82
N PHE A 262 3.75 11.10 9.77
CA PHE A 262 4.01 12.33 9.04
C PHE A 262 2.80 12.75 8.21
N GLY A 263 1.98 11.80 7.73
CA GLY A 263 0.82 12.07 6.90
C GLY A 263 1.15 12.09 5.41
N GLN A 264 1.76 11.02 4.91
CA GLN A 264 1.93 10.79 3.47
C GLN A 264 0.81 9.90 2.95
N ASN A 265 0.19 10.28 1.85
CA ASN A 265 -1.02 9.64 1.32
C ASN A 265 -0.78 8.41 0.41
N ASP A 266 0.41 7.81 0.43
CA ASP A 266 0.75 6.68 -0.45
C ASP A 266 0.06 5.36 -0.07
N ALA A 267 -0.12 5.10 1.22
CA ALA A 267 -0.57 3.81 1.73
C ALA A 267 -1.92 3.33 1.17
N PRO A 268 -2.97 4.19 1.05
CA PRO A 268 -4.23 3.79 0.41
C PRO A 268 -4.05 3.19 -0.98
N SER A 269 -3.27 3.83 -1.84
CA SER A 269 -3.02 3.34 -3.20
C SER A 269 -2.16 2.08 -3.22
N LEU A 270 -1.09 2.04 -2.40
CA LEU A 270 -0.20 0.88 -2.30
C LEU A 270 -0.92 -0.38 -1.82
N THR A 271 -1.78 -0.27 -0.82
CA THR A 271 -2.55 -1.40 -0.29
C THR A 271 -3.49 -1.97 -1.34
N LEU A 272 -4.19 -1.11 -2.08
CA LEU A 272 -5.10 -1.53 -3.16
C LEU A 272 -4.35 -2.09 -4.37
N MET A 273 -3.16 -1.58 -4.68
CA MET A 273 -2.29 -2.14 -5.71
C MET A 273 -1.75 -3.53 -5.30
N LEU A 274 -1.29 -3.68 -4.05
CA LEU A 274 -0.84 -4.96 -3.51
C LEU A 274 -1.97 -5.99 -3.52
N LEU A 275 -3.18 -5.57 -3.12
CA LEU A 275 -4.38 -6.39 -3.20
C LEU A 275 -4.74 -6.77 -4.65
N ALA A 276 -4.57 -5.86 -5.62
CA ALA A 276 -4.80 -6.17 -7.03
C ALA A 276 -3.87 -7.29 -7.53
N PHE A 277 -2.57 -7.23 -7.22
CA PHE A 277 -1.63 -8.32 -7.51
C PHE A 277 -2.07 -9.63 -6.85
N ALA A 278 -2.44 -9.58 -5.56
CA ALA A 278 -2.92 -10.75 -4.83
C ALA A 278 -4.15 -11.38 -5.50
N LEU A 279 -5.15 -10.57 -5.85
CA LEU A 279 -6.41 -10.99 -6.47
C LEU A 279 -6.21 -11.59 -7.86
N VAL A 280 -5.27 -11.08 -8.66
CA VAL A 280 -4.89 -11.72 -9.94
C VAL A 280 -4.32 -13.11 -9.69
N THR A 281 -3.47 -13.30 -8.68
CA THR A 281 -2.96 -14.65 -8.38
C THR A 281 -4.05 -15.62 -7.95
N ARG A 282 -5.13 -15.09 -7.36
CA ARG A 282 -6.34 -15.81 -6.95
C ARG A 282 -7.39 -15.95 -8.05
N GLU A 283 -7.10 -15.52 -9.28
CA GLU A 283 -8.01 -15.58 -10.44
C GLU A 283 -9.31 -14.74 -10.25
N ARG A 284 -9.28 -13.77 -9.34
CA ARG A 284 -10.40 -12.84 -9.06
C ARG A 284 -10.25 -11.57 -9.89
N TYR A 285 -10.23 -11.71 -11.23
CA TYR A 285 -9.78 -10.66 -12.14
C TYR A 285 -10.60 -9.36 -12.09
N ARG A 286 -11.93 -9.44 -11.93
CA ARG A 286 -12.77 -8.23 -11.81
C ARG A 286 -12.50 -7.44 -10.54
N TRP A 287 -12.30 -8.13 -9.42
CA TRP A 287 -11.92 -7.50 -8.16
C TRP A 287 -10.51 -6.92 -8.23
N ALA A 288 -9.57 -7.60 -8.91
CA ALA A 288 -8.25 -7.05 -9.17
C ALA A 288 -8.32 -5.75 -9.99
N ALA A 289 -9.18 -5.72 -11.01
CA ALA A 289 -9.42 -4.54 -11.84
C ALA A 289 -10.00 -3.36 -11.02
N ALA A 290 -11.03 -3.62 -10.22
CA ALA A 290 -11.63 -2.62 -9.34
C ALA A 290 -10.61 -2.09 -8.30
N SER A 291 -9.83 -2.98 -7.69
CA SER A 291 -8.78 -2.63 -6.73
C SER A 291 -7.68 -1.78 -7.39
N LEU A 292 -7.22 -2.14 -8.59
CA LEU A 292 -6.23 -1.35 -9.32
C LEU A 292 -6.78 0.01 -9.77
N ALA A 293 -8.04 0.07 -10.22
CA ALA A 293 -8.70 1.32 -10.58
C ALA A 293 -8.79 2.27 -9.38
N ALA A 294 -9.19 1.75 -8.21
CA ALA A 294 -9.21 2.52 -6.97
C ALA A 294 -7.80 2.97 -6.55
N ALA A 295 -6.77 2.13 -6.73
CA ALA A 295 -5.38 2.53 -6.50
C ALA A 295 -4.97 3.71 -7.40
N VAL A 296 -5.32 3.67 -8.70
CA VAL A 296 -5.07 4.77 -9.65
C VAL A 296 -5.77 6.06 -9.23
N LEU A 297 -7.04 5.97 -8.83
CA LEU A 297 -7.81 7.12 -8.34
C LEU A 297 -7.19 7.76 -7.09
N LEU A 298 -6.50 6.99 -6.26
CA LEU A 298 -5.82 7.51 -5.07
C LEU A 298 -4.42 8.04 -5.37
N LYS A 299 -3.71 7.44 -6.34
CA LYS A 299 -2.38 7.88 -6.74
C LYS A 299 -2.02 7.42 -8.15
N GLN A 300 -1.65 8.38 -9.00
CA GLN A 300 -1.30 8.18 -10.41
C GLN A 300 -0.17 7.17 -10.64
N PHE A 301 0.72 6.99 -9.67
CA PHE A 301 1.79 5.99 -9.71
C PHE A 301 1.26 4.56 -9.94
N ALA A 302 0.07 4.22 -9.46
CA ALA A 302 -0.52 2.90 -9.69
C ALA A 302 -0.77 2.58 -11.18
N VAL A 303 -0.80 3.59 -12.08
CA VAL A 303 -0.92 3.38 -13.54
C VAL A 303 0.19 2.49 -14.08
N VAL A 304 1.40 2.58 -13.50
CA VAL A 304 2.56 1.75 -13.91
C VAL A 304 2.26 0.26 -13.75
N ALA A 305 1.40 -0.14 -12.81
CA ALA A 305 1.04 -1.54 -12.57
C ALA A 305 0.08 -2.13 -13.63
N ILE A 306 -0.67 -1.29 -14.37
CA ILE A 306 -1.68 -1.72 -15.35
C ILE A 306 -1.13 -2.71 -16.39
N PRO A 307 -0.06 -2.41 -17.15
CA PRO A 307 0.40 -3.32 -18.20
C PRO A 307 0.93 -4.64 -17.63
N PHE A 308 1.57 -4.63 -16.46
CA PHE A 308 2.07 -5.85 -15.82
C PHE A 308 0.93 -6.75 -15.36
N ILE A 309 -0.10 -6.18 -14.71
CA ILE A 309 -1.29 -6.91 -14.26
C ILE A 309 -2.10 -7.44 -15.46
N ALA A 310 -2.30 -6.63 -16.50
CA ALA A 310 -2.98 -7.05 -17.72
C ALA A 310 -2.25 -8.23 -18.38
N LEU A 311 -0.92 -8.16 -18.49
CA LEU A 311 -0.11 -9.24 -19.06
C LEU A 311 -0.13 -10.50 -18.16
N MET A 312 -0.20 -10.36 -16.83
CA MET A 312 -0.40 -11.52 -15.94
C MET A 312 -1.72 -12.25 -16.25
N MET A 313 -2.79 -11.52 -16.56
CA MET A 313 -4.08 -12.13 -16.95
C MET A 313 -3.99 -12.82 -18.32
N VAL A 314 -3.37 -12.17 -19.30
CA VAL A 314 -3.18 -12.74 -20.65
C VAL A 314 -2.31 -14.00 -20.60
N SER A 315 -1.20 -13.98 -19.87
CA SER A 315 -0.30 -15.14 -19.72
C SER A 315 -0.95 -16.31 -18.99
N ARG A 316 -2.04 -16.07 -18.24
CA ARG A 316 -2.88 -17.11 -17.61
C ARG A 316 -3.99 -17.64 -18.51
N GLY A 317 -4.09 -17.18 -19.76
CA GLY A 317 -5.08 -17.66 -20.71
C GLY A 317 -6.50 -17.16 -20.44
N VAL A 318 -6.66 -16.01 -19.77
CA VAL A 318 -7.99 -15.43 -19.54
C VAL A 318 -8.70 -15.16 -20.86
N ALA A 319 -9.92 -15.68 -21.00
CA ALA A 319 -10.70 -15.55 -22.22
C ALA A 319 -10.96 -14.09 -22.60
N ARG A 320 -10.97 -13.76 -23.90
CA ARG A 320 -11.19 -12.40 -24.41
C ARG A 320 -12.46 -11.73 -23.87
N ALA A 321 -13.55 -12.51 -23.71
CA ALA A 321 -14.80 -12.01 -23.15
C ALA A 321 -14.65 -11.55 -21.69
N GLU A 322 -13.86 -12.28 -20.89
CA GLU A 322 -13.61 -11.90 -19.50
C GLU A 322 -12.63 -10.71 -19.42
N LEU A 323 -11.61 -10.65 -20.29
CA LEU A 323 -10.74 -9.46 -20.40
C LEU A 323 -11.54 -8.19 -20.71
N LYS A 324 -12.55 -8.26 -21.59
CA LYS A 324 -13.47 -7.14 -21.86
C LYS A 324 -14.23 -6.70 -20.61
N ARG A 325 -14.72 -7.66 -19.81
CA ARG A 325 -15.43 -7.36 -18.54
C ARG A 325 -14.52 -6.75 -17.49
N VAL A 326 -13.29 -7.26 -17.37
CA VAL A 326 -12.24 -6.72 -16.51
C VAL A 326 -11.92 -5.27 -16.92
N ALA A 327 -11.71 -5.03 -18.23
CA ALA A 327 -11.48 -3.69 -18.75
C ALA A 327 -12.67 -2.75 -18.49
N ALA A 328 -13.91 -3.24 -18.66
CA ALA A 328 -15.11 -2.47 -18.37
C ALA A 328 -15.24 -2.13 -16.87
N VAL A 329 -14.88 -3.05 -15.96
CA VAL A 329 -14.86 -2.76 -14.51
C VAL A 329 -13.81 -1.70 -14.19
N PHE A 330 -12.59 -1.85 -14.71
CA PHE A 330 -11.52 -0.87 -14.50
C PHE A 330 -11.94 0.51 -15.02
N ALA A 331 -12.37 0.57 -16.28
CA ALA A 331 -12.80 1.81 -16.93
C ALA A 331 -14.00 2.43 -16.22
N GLY A 332 -14.97 1.63 -15.78
CA GLY A 332 -16.14 2.10 -15.04
C GLY A 332 -15.77 2.77 -13.72
N VAL A 333 -14.91 2.14 -12.91
CA VAL A 333 -14.45 2.71 -11.63
C VAL A 333 -13.65 4.00 -11.86
N VAL A 334 -12.69 4.00 -12.79
CA VAL A 334 -11.90 5.19 -13.13
C VAL A 334 -12.80 6.32 -13.65
N ALA A 335 -13.74 6.01 -14.54
CA ALA A 335 -14.66 6.99 -15.10
C ALA A 335 -15.55 7.61 -14.01
N VAL A 336 -16.12 6.81 -13.11
CA VAL A 336 -16.93 7.32 -12.00
C VAL A 336 -16.12 8.24 -11.08
N GLY A 337 -14.84 7.93 -10.83
CA GLY A 337 -13.99 8.75 -9.99
C GLY A 337 -13.46 10.03 -10.66
N ILE A 338 -13.17 10.00 -11.97
CA ILE A 338 -12.52 11.13 -12.68
C ILE A 338 -13.52 12.04 -13.39
N LEU A 339 -14.55 11.48 -14.04
CA LEU A 339 -15.43 12.26 -14.93
C LEU A 339 -16.11 13.44 -14.24
N PRO A 340 -16.60 13.37 -12.98
CA PRO A 340 -17.24 14.53 -12.35
C PRO A 340 -16.32 15.76 -12.32
N PHE A 341 -15.05 15.56 -11.99
CA PHE A 341 -14.04 16.63 -11.87
C PHE A 341 -13.55 17.09 -13.24
N LEU A 342 -13.36 16.16 -14.18
CA LEU A 342 -12.96 16.47 -15.55
C LEU A 342 -14.05 17.25 -16.30
N ILE A 343 -15.33 16.97 -16.04
CA ILE A 343 -16.46 17.69 -16.63
C ILE A 343 -16.61 19.08 -15.99
N ALA A 344 -16.39 19.19 -14.68
CA ALA A 344 -16.49 20.46 -13.96
C ALA A 344 -15.47 21.49 -14.46
N ASP A 345 -14.20 21.08 -14.58
CA ASP A 345 -13.17 21.90 -15.22
C ASP A 345 -12.02 21.03 -15.79
N PRO A 346 -12.00 20.76 -17.11
CA PRO A 346 -10.99 19.89 -17.70
C PRO A 346 -9.59 20.54 -17.75
N VAL A 347 -9.53 21.88 -17.81
CA VAL A 347 -8.24 22.60 -17.88
C VAL A 347 -7.60 22.58 -16.50
N ALA A 348 -8.33 23.01 -15.47
CA ALA A 348 -7.85 22.97 -14.10
C ALA A 348 -7.44 21.55 -13.67
N PHE A 349 -8.24 20.54 -14.03
CA PHE A 349 -7.90 19.15 -13.75
C PHE A 349 -6.55 18.73 -14.36
N TYR A 350 -6.29 19.08 -15.63
CA TYR A 350 -5.03 18.77 -16.30
C TYR A 350 -3.85 19.54 -15.71
N GLU A 351 -4.05 20.83 -15.43
CA GLU A 351 -3.01 21.69 -14.88
C GLU A 351 -2.57 21.19 -13.50
N ASP A 352 -3.51 20.85 -12.65
CA ASP A 352 -3.25 20.41 -11.28
C ASP A 352 -2.69 18.99 -11.20
N THR A 353 -3.19 18.05 -12.01
CA THR A 353 -2.80 16.63 -11.86
C THR A 353 -1.63 16.21 -12.75
N VAL A 354 -1.49 16.80 -13.94
CA VAL A 354 -0.48 16.39 -14.92
C VAL A 354 0.63 17.43 -15.06
N LYS A 355 0.26 18.68 -15.37
CA LYS A 355 1.22 19.76 -15.65
C LYS A 355 2.01 20.13 -14.39
N PHE A 356 1.37 20.12 -13.22
CA PHE A 356 2.00 20.43 -11.95
C PHE A 356 3.25 19.58 -11.68
N GLY A 357 3.08 18.25 -11.63
CA GLY A 357 4.18 17.33 -11.34
C GLY A 357 5.22 17.22 -12.46
N ALA A 358 4.81 17.40 -13.73
CA ALA A 358 5.69 17.27 -14.88
C ALA A 358 6.49 18.56 -15.20
N GLY A 359 5.99 19.73 -14.78
CA GLY A 359 6.48 21.01 -15.26
C GLY A 359 6.62 22.10 -14.20
N THR A 360 5.54 22.47 -13.50
CA THR A 360 5.50 23.71 -12.70
C THR A 360 5.99 23.55 -11.26
N TYR A 361 5.96 22.35 -10.69
CA TYR A 361 6.45 22.13 -9.33
C TYR A 361 7.98 22.33 -9.24
N LYS A 362 8.56 22.37 -8.05
CA LYS A 362 10.01 22.54 -7.85
C LYS A 362 10.79 21.22 -7.96
N ILE A 363 12.02 21.27 -8.46
CA ILE A 363 12.96 20.13 -8.42
C ILE A 363 13.37 19.86 -6.96
N VAL A 364 13.02 18.69 -6.45
CA VAL A 364 13.28 18.31 -5.04
C VAL A 364 13.64 16.83 -4.92
N GLY A 365 14.58 16.52 -4.02
CA GLY A 365 14.90 15.16 -3.60
C GLY A 365 16.25 14.66 -4.12
N TYR A 366 16.30 13.37 -4.45
CA TYR A 366 17.53 12.61 -4.71
C TYR A 366 17.59 11.98 -6.10
N GLY A 367 16.67 12.35 -6.99
CA GLY A 367 16.56 11.79 -8.33
C GLY A 367 17.55 12.42 -9.32
N LEU A 368 17.47 11.98 -10.57
CA LEU A 368 18.28 12.49 -11.67
C LEU A 368 18.18 14.01 -11.81
N SER A 369 16.98 14.58 -11.69
CA SER A 369 16.73 16.03 -11.75
C SER A 369 17.56 16.80 -10.71
N ALA A 370 17.56 16.35 -9.46
CA ALA A 370 18.36 16.96 -8.39
C ALA A 370 19.87 16.74 -8.57
N MET A 371 20.29 15.61 -9.15
CA MET A 371 21.70 15.36 -9.49
C MET A 371 22.19 16.31 -10.58
N LEU A 372 21.39 16.54 -11.63
CA LEU A 372 21.71 17.46 -12.72
C LEU A 372 21.78 18.92 -12.22
N LEU A 373 20.88 19.30 -11.32
CA LEU A 373 20.92 20.59 -10.63
C LEU A 373 22.22 20.77 -9.83
N ARG A 374 22.61 19.77 -9.02
CA ARG A 374 23.86 19.81 -8.24
C ARG A 374 25.12 19.79 -9.10
N ALA A 375 25.06 19.15 -10.27
CA ALA A 375 26.14 19.13 -11.24
C ALA A 375 26.27 20.45 -12.03
N GLY A 376 25.37 21.41 -11.82
CA GLY A 376 25.34 22.68 -12.56
C GLY A 376 24.86 22.55 -14.01
N ILE A 377 24.21 21.43 -14.38
CA ILE A 377 23.61 21.24 -15.71
C ILE A 377 22.26 21.94 -15.79
N LEU A 378 21.49 21.94 -14.68
CA LEU A 378 20.31 22.77 -14.53
C LEU A 378 20.69 23.99 -13.69
N GLU A 379 20.27 25.16 -14.13
CA GLU A 379 20.62 26.44 -13.46
C GLU A 379 19.74 26.72 -12.24
N ASP A 380 18.46 26.35 -12.32
CA ASP A 380 17.46 26.67 -11.30
C ASP A 380 16.55 25.48 -10.99
N ARG A 381 16.13 25.38 -9.72
CA ARG A 381 15.20 24.38 -9.21
C ARG A 381 13.78 24.56 -9.75
N ASP A 382 13.43 25.78 -10.14
CA ASP A 382 12.14 26.14 -10.71
C ASP A 382 12.17 26.11 -12.25
N GLY A 383 13.36 25.96 -12.83
CA GLY A 383 13.59 25.93 -14.27
C GLY A 383 13.02 24.69 -14.98
N SER A 384 13.14 24.68 -16.31
CA SER A 384 12.61 23.58 -17.14
C SER A 384 13.39 22.28 -16.92
N TYR A 385 12.66 21.15 -16.90
CA TYR A 385 13.24 19.81 -16.84
C TYR A 385 12.57 18.93 -17.89
N PRO A 386 13.32 18.34 -18.85
CA PRO A 386 12.73 17.61 -19.97
C PRO A 386 12.28 16.19 -19.57
N PHE A 387 11.45 16.09 -18.53
CA PHE A 387 10.97 14.82 -17.96
C PHE A 387 10.37 13.90 -19.02
N ALA A 388 9.46 14.42 -19.87
CA ALA A 388 8.79 13.62 -20.89
C ALA A 388 9.78 12.99 -21.89
N LEU A 389 10.78 13.76 -22.35
CA LEU A 389 11.81 13.25 -23.26
C LEU A 389 12.64 12.16 -22.58
N ILE A 390 13.08 12.39 -21.34
CA ILE A 390 13.85 11.40 -20.58
C ILE A 390 13.02 10.13 -20.36
N ALA A 391 11.74 10.26 -20.00
CA ALA A 391 10.84 9.13 -19.80
C ALA A 391 10.64 8.31 -21.09
N VAL A 392 10.49 8.98 -22.23
CA VAL A 392 10.36 8.31 -23.54
C VAL A 392 11.65 7.59 -23.94
N LEU A 393 12.81 8.15 -23.64
CA LEU A 393 14.10 7.56 -24.03
C LEU A 393 14.60 6.48 -23.07
N THR A 394 14.13 6.47 -21.83
CA THR A 394 14.67 5.58 -20.78
C THR A 394 13.60 4.70 -20.14
N TRP A 395 12.59 5.29 -19.51
CA TRP A 395 11.56 4.55 -18.78
C TRP A 395 10.65 3.72 -19.69
N LEU A 396 10.21 4.25 -20.84
CA LEU A 396 9.35 3.53 -21.77
C LEU A 396 10.06 2.29 -22.39
N PRO A 397 11.30 2.39 -22.93
CA PRO A 397 12.02 1.23 -23.44
C PRO A 397 12.29 0.18 -22.37
N LEU A 398 12.68 0.61 -21.16
CA LEU A 398 12.87 -0.30 -20.03
C LEU A 398 11.57 -1.03 -19.68
N THR A 399 10.45 -0.31 -19.59
CA THR A 399 9.14 -0.89 -19.26
C THR A 399 8.69 -1.87 -20.35
N ALA A 400 8.88 -1.53 -21.63
CA ALA A 400 8.60 -2.43 -22.75
C ALA A 400 9.46 -3.70 -22.68
N TRP A 401 10.75 -3.58 -22.41
CA TRP A 401 11.65 -4.72 -22.22
C TRP A 401 11.22 -5.61 -21.05
N LEU A 402 10.82 -5.03 -19.92
CA LEU A 402 10.31 -5.77 -18.76
C LEU A 402 9.01 -6.53 -19.09
N LEU A 403 8.09 -5.93 -19.86
CA LEU A 403 6.88 -6.60 -20.33
C LEU A 403 7.20 -7.75 -21.29
N LEU A 404 8.17 -7.57 -22.18
CA LEU A 404 8.66 -8.64 -23.04
C LEU A 404 9.29 -9.78 -22.23
N ALA A 405 10.07 -9.47 -21.19
CA ALA A 405 10.64 -10.45 -20.29
C ALA A 405 9.54 -11.22 -19.53
N GLN A 406 8.53 -10.52 -18.99
CA GLN A 406 7.36 -11.14 -18.36
C GLN A 406 6.63 -12.08 -19.33
N HIS A 407 6.44 -11.67 -20.58
CA HIS A 407 5.78 -12.49 -21.59
C HIS A 407 6.58 -13.76 -21.93
N ARG A 408 7.90 -13.64 -22.06
CA ARG A 408 8.80 -14.75 -22.42
C ARG A 408 8.98 -15.76 -21.29
N LEU A 409 9.20 -15.30 -20.06
CA LEU A 409 9.47 -16.17 -18.91
C LEU A 409 8.21 -16.89 -18.43
N ARG A 410 7.04 -16.26 -18.57
CA ARG A 410 5.73 -16.80 -18.09
C ARG A 410 5.69 -17.12 -16.59
N GLU A 411 6.65 -16.61 -15.83
CA GLU A 411 6.68 -16.74 -14.37
C GLU A 411 5.86 -15.62 -13.72
N GLY A 412 4.98 -15.99 -12.79
CA GLY A 412 4.00 -15.06 -12.21
C GLY A 412 4.61 -13.88 -11.45
N TRP A 413 5.78 -14.06 -10.84
CA TRP A 413 6.45 -13.04 -10.05
C TRP A 413 7.12 -11.95 -10.90
N VAL A 414 7.35 -12.20 -12.20
CA VAL A 414 8.01 -11.25 -13.10
C VAL A 414 7.15 -10.00 -13.32
N GLY A 415 5.82 -10.12 -13.24
CA GLY A 415 4.90 -8.97 -13.32
C GLY A 415 5.14 -7.92 -12.21
N PRO A 416 4.94 -8.25 -10.93
CA PRO A 416 5.23 -7.33 -9.83
C PRO A 416 6.71 -6.91 -9.74
N ALA A 417 7.67 -7.75 -10.13
CA ALA A 417 9.08 -7.37 -10.19
C ALA A 417 9.35 -6.33 -11.30
N GLY A 418 8.76 -6.52 -12.48
CA GLY A 418 8.82 -5.56 -13.57
C GLY A 418 8.18 -4.23 -13.19
N PHE A 419 7.04 -4.27 -12.49
CA PHE A 419 6.44 -3.07 -11.89
C PHE A 419 7.42 -2.36 -10.94
N ALA A 420 8.06 -3.08 -10.02
CA ALA A 420 9.01 -2.50 -9.07
C ALA A 420 10.18 -1.79 -9.77
N ILE A 421 10.77 -2.43 -10.77
CA ILE A 421 11.91 -1.88 -11.53
C ILE A 421 11.46 -0.66 -12.36
N SER A 422 10.34 -0.78 -13.07
CA SER A 422 9.78 0.30 -13.90
C SER A 422 9.43 1.51 -13.03
N MET A 423 8.80 1.29 -11.87
CA MET A 423 8.44 2.32 -10.93
C MET A 423 9.66 3.03 -10.33
N LEU A 424 10.69 2.28 -9.92
CA LEU A 424 11.93 2.86 -9.43
C LEU A 424 12.56 3.79 -10.48
N MET A 425 12.61 3.35 -11.73
CA MET A 425 13.15 4.16 -12.82
C MET A 425 12.32 5.44 -13.02
N LEU A 426 11.00 5.33 -13.08
CA LEU A 426 10.09 6.47 -13.26
C LEU A 426 10.28 7.53 -12.16
N LEU A 427 10.33 7.07 -10.91
CA LEU A 427 10.53 7.95 -9.76
C LEU A 427 11.92 8.59 -9.79
N PHE A 428 12.95 7.82 -10.12
CA PHE A 428 14.32 8.30 -10.19
C PHE A 428 14.51 9.41 -11.23
N ILE A 429 13.89 9.27 -12.41
CA ILE A 429 13.92 10.32 -13.45
C ILE A 429 12.90 11.45 -13.20
N GLY A 430 12.07 11.34 -12.16
CA GLY A 430 11.06 12.34 -11.85
C GLY A 430 11.65 13.69 -11.44
N ARG A 431 10.82 14.72 -11.52
CA ARG A 431 11.15 16.06 -11.00
C ARG A 431 11.23 16.07 -9.47
N THR A 432 10.48 15.18 -8.82
CA THR A 432 10.48 15.00 -7.37
C THR A 432 10.77 13.54 -7.03
N PHE A 433 11.86 13.30 -6.28
CA PHE A 433 12.18 11.96 -5.77
C PHE A 433 12.63 12.01 -4.32
N ASN A 434 11.68 11.97 -3.39
CA ASN A 434 11.96 11.89 -1.96
C ASN A 434 12.16 10.44 -1.51
N ASN A 435 12.86 10.26 -0.38
CA ASN A 435 13.16 8.96 0.21
C ASN A 435 11.91 8.08 0.37
N TYR A 436 10.77 8.66 0.74
CA TYR A 436 9.55 7.91 0.98
C TYR A 436 8.96 7.27 -0.28
N TYR A 437 9.24 7.79 -1.48
CA TYR A 437 8.74 7.17 -2.71
C TYR A 437 9.31 5.78 -2.97
N LEU A 438 10.41 5.40 -2.32
CA LEU A 438 10.95 4.04 -2.38
C LEU A 438 9.98 2.97 -1.85
N VAL A 439 8.95 3.35 -1.09
CA VAL A 439 7.91 2.40 -0.65
C VAL A 439 7.18 1.75 -1.84
N TRP A 440 7.07 2.44 -2.99
CA TRP A 440 6.42 1.92 -4.19
C TRP A 440 7.16 0.73 -4.82
N PRO A 441 8.44 0.87 -5.25
CA PRO A 441 9.19 -0.25 -5.76
C PRO A 441 9.42 -1.33 -4.70
N MET A 442 9.58 -0.98 -3.42
CA MET A 442 9.67 -1.95 -2.33
C MET A 442 8.41 -2.81 -2.21
N THR A 443 7.22 -2.20 -2.25
CA THR A 443 5.94 -2.93 -2.22
C THR A 443 5.79 -3.85 -3.43
N GLY A 444 6.22 -3.40 -4.62
CA GLY A 444 6.28 -4.23 -5.81
C GLY A 444 7.22 -5.44 -5.67
N ALA A 445 8.41 -5.24 -5.10
CA ALA A 445 9.37 -6.31 -4.83
C ALA A 445 8.83 -7.32 -3.79
N ILE A 446 8.14 -6.84 -2.76
CA ILE A 446 7.47 -7.71 -1.78
C ILE A 446 6.34 -8.51 -2.43
N ALA A 447 5.52 -7.87 -3.29
CA ALA A 447 4.51 -8.57 -4.07
C ALA A 447 5.15 -9.67 -4.93
N ALA A 448 6.28 -9.39 -5.59
CA ALA A 448 7.01 -10.38 -6.37
C ALA A 448 7.49 -11.56 -5.52
N ALA A 449 8.07 -11.30 -4.34
CA ALA A 449 8.46 -12.36 -3.40
C ALA A 449 7.26 -13.21 -2.97
N LEU A 450 6.12 -12.59 -2.65
CA LEU A 450 4.88 -13.29 -2.27
C LEU A 450 4.30 -14.14 -3.42
N VAL A 451 4.46 -13.71 -4.67
CA VAL A 451 4.06 -14.52 -5.83
C VAL A 451 5.04 -15.65 -6.09
N TRP A 452 6.35 -15.40 -5.97
CA TRP A 452 7.40 -16.41 -6.17
C TRP A 452 7.32 -17.54 -5.15
N LEU A 453 7.05 -17.20 -3.89
CA LEU A 453 6.88 -18.16 -2.79
C LEU A 453 5.57 -18.96 -2.85
N ALA A 454 4.63 -18.61 -3.73
CA ALA A 454 3.40 -19.36 -3.87
C ALA A 454 3.71 -20.80 -4.34
N PRO A 455 3.12 -21.84 -3.73
CA PRO A 455 3.30 -23.22 -4.19
C PRO A 455 2.92 -23.29 -5.67
N GLY A 456 3.88 -23.67 -6.52
CA GLY A 456 3.61 -23.84 -7.94
C GLY A 456 2.48 -24.84 -8.12
N ARG A 457 1.47 -24.52 -8.93
CA ARG A 457 0.71 -25.57 -9.61
C ARG A 457 1.76 -26.27 -10.47
N GLN A 458 2.23 -27.45 -10.06
CA GLN A 458 2.99 -28.31 -10.97
C GLN A 458 2.10 -28.53 -12.20
N PRO A 459 2.50 -28.05 -13.39
CA PRO A 459 1.82 -28.45 -14.61
C PRO A 459 2.28 -29.88 -14.89
N GLY A 460 1.56 -30.89 -14.41
CA GLY A 460 1.95 -32.29 -14.71
C GLY A 460 1.47 -33.44 -13.83
N SER A 461 0.54 -33.26 -12.88
CA SER A 461 -0.10 -34.42 -12.20
C SER A 461 -1.53 -34.63 -12.68
N GLY A 462 -1.75 -34.56 -13.99
CA GLY A 462 -2.79 -35.36 -14.61
C GLY A 462 -2.36 -36.81 -14.42
N GLY A 463 -3.02 -37.52 -13.50
CA GLY A 463 -2.74 -38.91 -13.21
C GLY A 463 -2.86 -39.75 -14.47
N ALA A 464 -1.73 -40.02 -15.12
CA ALA A 464 -1.56 -41.27 -15.85
C ALA A 464 -1.66 -42.37 -14.79
N GLN A 465 -2.87 -42.90 -14.59
CA GLN A 465 -3.01 -44.24 -14.06
C GLN A 465 -2.22 -45.15 -15.01
N PRO A 466 -1.22 -45.91 -14.52
CA PRO A 466 -0.68 -46.99 -15.31
C PRO A 466 -1.80 -48.03 -15.42
N GLU A 467 -2.37 -48.16 -16.62
CA GLU A 467 -3.19 -49.31 -16.99
C GLU A 467 -2.39 -50.57 -16.64
N ARG A 468 -2.81 -51.26 -15.58
CA ARG A 468 -2.29 -52.58 -15.24
C ARG A 468 -2.78 -53.54 -16.32
N HIS A 469 -1.81 -54.09 -17.03
CA HIS A 469 -1.80 -55.40 -17.68
C HIS A 469 -3.02 -56.29 -17.38
N GLY A 470 -3.91 -56.40 -18.36
CA GLY A 470 -4.67 -57.63 -18.59
C GLY A 470 -3.90 -58.48 -19.59
N GLU A 471 -3.17 -59.49 -19.11
CA GLU A 471 -2.69 -60.60 -19.94
C GLU A 471 -3.90 -61.38 -20.48
N GLU A 472 -4.33 -61.06 -21.70
CA GLU A 472 -5.24 -61.90 -22.46
C GLU A 472 -4.44 -63.07 -23.06
N ARG A 473 -4.59 -64.23 -22.44
CA ARG A 473 -4.07 -65.50 -22.97
C ARG A 473 -4.74 -65.82 -24.29
N THR A 474 -3.88 -66.04 -25.28
CA THR A 474 -4.12 -66.58 -26.62
C THR A 474 -4.91 -67.89 -26.60
N GLY A 475 -6.17 -67.84 -27.03
CA GLY A 475 -6.95 -69.02 -27.44
C GLY A 475 -6.79 -69.26 -28.95
N GLY A 476 -6.09 -70.33 -29.31
CA GLY A 476 -5.84 -70.73 -30.70
C GLY A 476 -7.09 -71.24 -31.44
N PRO A 477 -7.05 -71.31 -32.78
CA PRO A 477 -8.18 -71.75 -33.61
C PRO A 477 -8.33 -73.28 -33.63
N GLN A 478 -9.54 -73.77 -33.36
CA GLN A 478 -9.95 -75.15 -33.61
C GLN A 478 -10.23 -75.38 -35.11
N PRO A 479 -9.74 -76.47 -35.73
CA PRO A 479 -10.23 -76.94 -37.01
C PRO A 479 -11.42 -77.88 -36.79
N ARG A 480 -12.56 -77.61 -37.45
CA ARG A 480 -13.65 -78.58 -37.58
C ARG A 480 -13.39 -79.48 -38.78
N LEU A 481 -13.31 -80.78 -38.52
CA LEU A 481 -13.47 -81.86 -39.49
C LEU A 481 -14.86 -82.47 -39.28
N ARG A 482 -15.51 -82.73 -40.42
CA ARG A 482 -16.81 -83.39 -40.68
C ARG A 482 -18.06 -82.51 -40.59
#